data_AF-A0A6M1L118-F1
#
_entry.id   AF-A0A6M1L118-F1
#
_cell.length_a   1.000
_cell.length_b   1.000
_cell.length_c   1.000
_cell.angle_alpha   90.00
_cell.angle_beta   90.00
_cell.angle_gamma   90.00
#
_symmetry.space_group_name_H-M   'P 1'
#
loop_
_entity.id
_entity.type
_entity.pdbx_description
1 polymer ?
#
loop_
_entity_poly.entity_id
_entity_poly.type
_entity_poly.pdbx_seq_one_letter_code
_entity_poly.pdbx_strand_id
1 'polypeptide(L)'
;MRAVLTMLVVLAAAIGVNLAASSPASAATTTICKSSPVPAGYVIIAEGSSSSCPYAYPNTWTITTPSTTGTTTVCKVSTIPAGYVMLSEGNSTQCPYAWPNTMTIRIPSTSTTTVVCKAGPLPDGYVILAQGNSTQCPYAWPNTWTIRIPSASGTTVVCGVSPVPSGYVVVGTGYSSQCPYSSPNTKSIRRP
;
A
#
# COMPACT_ATOMS: atom_id res chain seq x y z
N MET A 1 5.33 8.73 -83.68
CA MET A 1 6.19 8.45 -82.51
C MET A 1 5.46 8.99 -81.28
N ARG A 2 4.94 8.11 -80.41
CA ARG A 2 4.06 8.45 -79.29
C ARG A 2 4.90 8.71 -78.03
N ALA A 3 4.71 9.87 -77.41
CA ALA A 3 5.25 10.23 -76.11
C ALA A 3 4.48 9.49 -75.00
N VAL A 4 5.20 8.96 -74.00
CA VAL A 4 4.62 8.47 -72.75
C VAL A 4 5.45 9.02 -71.60
N LEU A 5 4.87 9.98 -70.88
CA LEU A 5 5.33 10.47 -69.58
C LEU A 5 5.17 9.35 -68.54
N THR A 6 6.19 9.11 -67.72
CA THR A 6 6.07 8.28 -66.52
C THR A 6 6.20 9.15 -65.27
N MET A 7 5.10 9.25 -64.52
CA MET A 7 5.02 9.85 -63.19
C MET A 7 5.73 8.93 -62.17
N LEU A 8 6.66 9.48 -61.39
CA LEU A 8 7.22 8.79 -60.23
C LEU A 8 6.41 9.18 -58.99
N VAL A 9 5.69 8.21 -58.42
CA VAL A 9 4.93 8.35 -57.16
C VAL A 9 5.89 8.16 -55.99
N VAL A 10 5.98 9.16 -55.10
CA VAL A 10 6.76 9.08 -53.85
C VAL A 10 5.92 8.34 -52.80
N LEU A 11 6.36 7.14 -52.40
CA LEU A 11 5.76 6.35 -51.33
C LEU A 11 6.31 6.83 -49.97
N ALA A 12 5.49 7.53 -49.17
CA ALA A 12 5.82 7.86 -47.79
C ALA A 12 5.56 6.63 -46.89
N ALA A 13 6.62 6.02 -46.38
CA ALA A 13 6.52 4.95 -45.37
C ALA A 13 6.21 5.56 -44.00
N ALA A 14 4.96 5.42 -43.54
CA ALA A 14 4.58 5.74 -42.18
C ALA A 14 5.14 4.66 -41.24
N ILE A 15 6.16 5.00 -40.46
CA ILE A 15 6.71 4.15 -39.41
C ILE A 15 5.71 4.18 -38.24
N GLY A 16 4.85 3.18 -38.15
CA GLY A 16 3.98 2.96 -37.00
C GLY A 16 4.82 2.60 -35.78
N VAL A 17 4.98 3.55 -34.86
CA VAL A 17 5.54 3.27 -33.53
C VAL A 17 4.48 2.47 -32.76
N ASN A 18 4.68 1.15 -32.67
CA ASN A 18 3.89 0.31 -31.79
C ASN A 18 4.34 0.57 -30.34
N LEU A 19 3.60 1.41 -29.61
CA LEU A 19 3.73 1.49 -28.16
C LEU A 19 3.13 0.22 -27.57
N ALA A 20 3.95 -0.81 -27.40
CA ALA A 20 3.59 -1.96 -26.57
C ALA A 20 3.41 -1.45 -25.14
N ALA A 21 2.16 -1.30 -24.71
CA ALA A 21 1.82 -1.07 -23.32
C ALA A 21 2.36 -2.24 -22.49
N SER A 22 3.44 -2.01 -21.75
CA SER A 22 3.93 -2.97 -20.77
C SER A 22 2.85 -3.13 -19.70
N SER A 23 2.13 -4.24 -19.76
CA SER A 23 1.29 -4.64 -18.65
C SER A 23 2.18 -4.81 -17.42
N PRO A 24 1.82 -4.28 -16.24
CA PRO A 24 2.61 -4.50 -15.04
C PRO A 24 2.76 -6.00 -14.86
N ALA A 25 3.99 -6.46 -14.60
CA ALA A 25 4.27 -7.87 -14.36
C ALA A 25 3.38 -8.34 -13.21
N SER A 26 2.37 -9.16 -13.52
CA SER A 26 1.53 -9.79 -12.49
C SER A 26 2.44 -10.65 -11.63
N ALA A 27 2.54 -10.31 -10.34
CA ALA A 27 3.28 -11.12 -9.38
C ALA A 27 2.75 -12.57 -9.45
N ALA A 28 3.65 -13.53 -9.64
CA ALA A 28 3.27 -14.93 -9.72
C ALA A 28 2.54 -15.33 -8.43
N THR A 29 1.37 -15.92 -8.58
CA THR A 29 0.61 -16.45 -7.44
C THR A 29 1.01 -17.90 -7.21
N THR A 30 0.87 -18.36 -5.97
CA THR A 30 1.17 -19.75 -5.59
C THR A 30 0.09 -20.25 -4.64
N THR A 31 -0.34 -21.49 -4.80
CA THR A 31 -1.27 -22.13 -3.88
C THR A 31 -0.50 -22.98 -2.88
N ILE A 32 -0.77 -22.80 -1.59
CA ILE A 32 -0.20 -23.60 -0.50
C ILE A 32 -1.32 -24.25 0.31
N CYS A 33 -1.02 -25.37 0.95
CA CYS A 33 -1.91 -25.94 1.97
C CYS A 33 -1.92 -25.04 3.20
N LYS A 34 -3.08 -24.88 3.85
CA LYS A 34 -3.19 -24.08 5.09
C LYS A 34 -2.36 -24.62 6.25
N SER A 35 -1.99 -25.90 6.19
CA SER A 35 -1.10 -26.56 7.15
C SER A 35 0.34 -26.07 7.06
N SER A 36 0.72 -25.40 5.97
CA SER A 36 2.04 -24.83 5.78
C SER A 36 2.05 -23.34 6.19
N PRO A 37 3.13 -22.86 6.82
CA PRO A 37 3.26 -21.44 7.12
C PRO A 37 3.33 -20.61 5.83
N VAL A 38 2.71 -19.43 5.84
CA VAL A 38 2.88 -18.44 4.76
C VAL A 38 4.33 -17.91 4.81
N PRO A 39 5.10 -17.98 3.71
CA PRO A 39 6.47 -17.48 3.70
C PRO A 39 6.56 -15.97 4.01
N ALA A 40 7.67 -15.54 4.58
CA ALA A 40 7.93 -14.12 4.83
C ALA A 40 7.88 -13.32 3.53
N GLY A 41 7.23 -12.15 3.57
CA GLY A 41 7.05 -11.28 2.40
C GLY A 41 5.88 -11.68 1.48
N TYR A 42 5.23 -12.81 1.71
CA TYR A 42 4.00 -13.19 1.01
C TYR A 42 2.75 -12.75 1.77
N VAL A 43 1.66 -12.57 1.02
CA VAL A 43 0.34 -12.24 1.53
C VAL A 43 -0.70 -13.20 0.97
N ILE A 44 -1.76 -13.45 1.72
CA ILE A 44 -2.90 -14.28 1.28
C ILE A 44 -3.87 -13.41 0.49
N ILE A 45 -4.25 -13.87 -0.71
CA ILE A 45 -5.18 -13.18 -1.62
C ILE A 45 -6.45 -13.99 -1.92
N ALA A 46 -6.47 -15.28 -1.61
CA ALA A 46 -7.67 -16.11 -1.70
C ALA A 46 -7.59 -17.35 -0.82
N GLU A 47 -8.77 -17.91 -0.53
CA GLU A 47 -9.01 -19.21 0.07
C GLU A 47 -9.50 -20.20 -1.00
N GLY A 48 -9.10 -21.46 -0.89
CA GLY A 48 -9.56 -22.49 -1.80
C GLY A 48 -9.60 -23.88 -1.18
N SER A 49 -9.78 -24.87 -2.06
CA SER A 49 -9.86 -26.29 -1.73
C SER A 49 -9.01 -27.11 -2.69
N SER A 50 -8.23 -28.05 -2.15
CA SER A 50 -7.45 -29.00 -2.95
C SER A 50 -7.40 -30.35 -2.24
N SER A 51 -7.65 -31.43 -2.97
CA SER A 51 -7.50 -32.81 -2.47
C SER A 51 -6.06 -33.19 -2.14
N SER A 52 -5.08 -32.43 -2.65
CA SER A 52 -3.66 -32.62 -2.36
C SER A 52 -3.26 -32.10 -0.97
N CYS A 53 -4.12 -31.32 -0.31
CA CYS A 53 -3.86 -30.75 1.00
C CYS A 53 -4.61 -31.50 2.10
N PRO A 54 -4.01 -31.64 3.31
CA PRO A 54 -4.67 -32.28 4.43
C PRO A 54 -5.83 -31.42 4.97
N TYR A 55 -6.65 -32.03 5.83
CA TYR A 55 -7.78 -31.42 6.55
C TYR A 55 -9.02 -31.07 5.70
N ALA A 56 -10.09 -30.70 6.39
CA ALA A 56 -11.38 -30.35 5.79
C ALA A 56 -11.30 -29.07 4.96
N TYR A 57 -12.11 -29.04 3.89
CA TYR A 57 -12.25 -27.86 3.04
C TYR A 57 -12.94 -26.71 3.79
N PRO A 58 -12.56 -25.44 3.49
CA PRO A 58 -11.47 -25.02 2.62
C PRO A 58 -10.08 -25.21 3.28
N ASN A 59 -9.13 -25.73 2.52
CA ASN A 59 -7.83 -26.20 3.02
C ASN A 59 -6.60 -25.63 2.28
N THR A 60 -6.78 -24.64 1.38
CA THR A 60 -5.66 -23.95 0.72
C THR A 60 -5.70 -22.43 0.89
N TRP A 61 -4.52 -21.81 0.75
CA TRP A 61 -4.33 -20.38 0.56
C TRP A 61 -3.70 -20.12 -0.81
N THR A 62 -4.21 -19.13 -1.52
CA THR A 62 -3.49 -18.52 -2.64
C THR A 62 -2.70 -17.33 -2.11
N ILE A 63 -1.39 -17.35 -2.33
CA ILE A 63 -0.46 -16.33 -1.86
C ILE A 63 0.25 -15.65 -3.02
N THR A 64 0.73 -14.44 -2.78
CA THR A 64 1.58 -13.68 -3.72
C THR A 64 2.51 -12.75 -2.95
N THR A 65 3.54 -12.22 -3.61
CA THR A 65 4.29 -11.07 -3.10
C THR A 65 3.53 -9.78 -3.45
N PRO A 66 3.26 -8.89 -2.48
CA PRO A 66 2.57 -7.64 -2.77
C PRO A 66 3.41 -6.72 -3.66
N SER A 67 2.72 -5.81 -4.36
CA SER A 67 3.34 -4.84 -5.27
C SER A 67 4.22 -3.85 -4.52
N THR A 68 5.44 -3.66 -5.00
CA THR A 68 6.39 -2.67 -4.45
C THR A 68 6.18 -1.26 -4.98
N THR A 69 5.40 -1.08 -6.06
CA THR A 69 5.17 0.22 -6.72
C THR A 69 3.72 0.64 -6.75
N GLY A 70 2.78 -0.30 -6.54
CA GLY A 70 1.35 -0.07 -6.57
C GLY A 70 0.66 -0.50 -5.28
N THR A 71 -0.63 -0.77 -5.39
CA THR A 71 -1.43 -1.34 -4.30
C THR A 71 -1.59 -2.85 -4.47
N THR A 72 -1.95 -3.54 -3.39
CA THR A 72 -2.33 -4.95 -3.43
C THR A 72 -3.54 -5.15 -2.53
N THR A 73 -4.58 -5.81 -3.05
CA THR A 73 -5.72 -6.24 -2.24
C THR A 73 -5.37 -7.60 -1.63
N VAL A 74 -5.47 -7.71 -0.31
CA VAL A 74 -5.13 -8.92 0.45
C VAL A 74 -6.31 -9.30 1.33
N CYS A 75 -6.46 -10.59 1.61
CA CYS A 75 -7.45 -11.05 2.57
C CYS A 75 -7.07 -10.59 3.99
N LYS A 76 -8.05 -10.21 4.81
CA LYS A 76 -7.80 -9.71 6.18
C LYS A 76 -7.17 -10.74 7.13
N VAL A 77 -7.27 -12.03 6.78
CA VAL A 77 -6.55 -13.11 7.47
C VAL A 77 -5.03 -13.04 7.27
N SER A 78 -4.56 -12.35 6.22
CA SER A 78 -3.16 -12.13 5.97
C SER A 78 -2.58 -11.08 6.91
N THR A 79 -1.36 -11.31 7.38
CA THR A 79 -0.55 -10.27 8.02
C THR A 79 -0.12 -9.23 6.98
N ILE A 80 -0.11 -7.95 7.36
CA ILE A 80 0.47 -6.87 6.54
C ILE A 80 2.01 -6.98 6.65
N PRO A 81 2.75 -7.12 5.53
CA PRO A 81 4.21 -7.21 5.58
C PRO A 81 4.87 -5.92 6.09
N ALA A 82 6.08 -6.05 6.65
CA ALA A 82 6.87 -4.89 7.08
C ALA A 82 7.08 -3.89 5.92
N GLY A 83 7.00 -2.60 6.24
CA GLY A 83 7.11 -1.52 5.24
C GLY A 83 5.80 -1.19 4.51
N TYR A 84 4.77 -2.04 4.59
CA TYR A 84 3.46 -1.77 4.00
C TYR A 84 2.53 -1.06 4.99
N VAL A 85 1.60 -0.30 4.44
CA VAL A 85 0.50 0.36 5.16
C VAL A 85 -0.84 -0.09 4.61
N MET A 86 -1.88 0.01 5.44
CA MET A 86 -3.26 -0.20 5.03
C MET A 86 -3.88 1.09 4.50
N LEU A 87 -4.61 1.02 3.39
CA LEU A 87 -5.28 2.16 2.75
C LEU A 87 -6.80 2.11 2.87
N SER A 88 -7.37 0.91 2.85
CA SER A 88 -8.81 0.70 2.92
C SER A 88 -9.16 -0.73 3.31
N GLU A 89 -10.41 -0.93 3.71
CA GLU A 89 -11.08 -2.23 3.72
C GLU A 89 -11.96 -2.40 2.49
N GLY A 90 -12.19 -3.67 2.16
CA GLY A 90 -13.09 -4.06 1.10
C GLY A 90 -13.59 -5.47 1.30
N ASN A 91 -14.00 -6.02 0.17
CA ASN A 91 -14.92 -7.13 0.12
C ASN A 91 -14.55 -8.04 -1.05
N SER A 92 -14.44 -9.34 -0.82
CA SER A 92 -14.17 -10.32 -1.86
C SER A 92 -14.78 -11.68 -1.51
N THR A 93 -15.38 -12.33 -2.50
CA THR A 93 -15.84 -13.73 -2.35
C THR A 93 -14.68 -14.73 -2.30
N GLN A 94 -13.47 -14.30 -2.65
CA GLN A 94 -12.28 -15.15 -2.63
C GLN A 94 -11.65 -15.24 -1.24
N CYS A 95 -11.96 -14.32 -0.33
CA CYS A 95 -11.37 -14.27 0.99
C CYS A 95 -12.29 -14.92 2.04
N PRO A 96 -11.72 -15.53 3.09
CA PRO A 96 -12.51 -16.13 4.15
C PRO A 96 -13.21 -15.07 5.00
N TYR A 97 -14.15 -15.53 5.83
CA TYR A 97 -14.87 -14.75 6.85
C TYR A 97 -15.88 -13.73 6.32
N ALA A 98 -16.63 -13.18 7.27
CA ALA A 98 -17.64 -12.15 7.03
C ALA A 98 -17.03 -10.81 6.62
N TRP A 99 -17.86 -10.01 5.95
CA TRP A 99 -17.52 -8.75 5.32
C TRP A 99 -17.43 -7.66 6.39
N PRO A 100 -16.47 -6.71 6.33
CA PRO A 100 -15.38 -6.61 5.36
C PRO A 100 -14.26 -7.63 5.60
N ASN A 101 -13.79 -8.25 4.52
CA ASN A 101 -12.84 -9.37 4.55
C ASN A 101 -11.57 -9.16 3.71
N THR A 102 -11.41 -8.00 3.06
CA THR A 102 -10.15 -7.61 2.41
C THR A 102 -9.62 -6.29 2.93
N MET A 103 -8.33 -6.06 2.69
CA MET A 103 -7.67 -4.79 2.89
C MET A 103 -6.79 -4.45 1.69
N THR A 104 -6.68 -3.16 1.38
CA THR A 104 -5.75 -2.68 0.35
C THR A 104 -4.48 -2.19 1.03
N ILE A 105 -3.33 -2.69 0.60
CA ILE A 105 -2.01 -2.32 1.15
C ILE A 105 -1.09 -1.71 0.08
N ARG A 106 -0.11 -0.91 0.51
CA ARG A 106 1.02 -0.45 -0.33
C ARG A 106 2.23 -0.06 0.50
N ILE A 107 3.36 0.18 -0.15
CA ILE A 107 4.49 0.91 0.45
C ILE A 107 4.15 2.42 0.41
N PRO A 108 4.24 3.16 1.54
CA PRO A 108 3.98 4.60 1.55
C PRO A 108 5.11 5.38 0.84
N SER A 109 4.84 6.62 0.46
CA SER A 109 5.84 7.48 -0.21
C SER A 109 6.96 7.85 0.77
N THR A 110 8.21 7.86 0.32
CA THR A 110 9.35 8.33 1.12
C THR A 110 9.55 9.84 1.04
N SER A 111 8.93 10.51 0.06
CA SER A 111 9.18 11.93 -0.26
C SER A 111 7.96 12.81 0.01
N THR A 112 6.76 12.24 0.09
CA THR A 112 5.50 12.97 0.27
C THR A 112 4.67 12.35 1.38
N THR A 113 3.62 13.06 1.81
CA THR A 113 2.69 12.54 2.80
C THR A 113 1.84 11.42 2.20
N THR A 114 1.44 10.46 3.03
CA THR A 114 0.50 9.39 2.68
C THR A 114 -0.61 9.35 3.74
N VAL A 115 -1.87 9.25 3.31
CA VAL A 115 -3.00 9.00 4.23
C VAL A 115 -3.22 7.49 4.29
N VAL A 116 -3.28 6.95 5.49
CA VAL A 116 -3.39 5.50 5.76
C VAL A 116 -4.45 5.22 6.80
N CYS A 117 -5.01 4.02 6.80
CA CYS A 117 -5.88 3.56 7.87
C CYS A 117 -5.06 3.27 9.13
N LYS A 118 -5.54 3.78 10.27
CA LYS A 118 -4.95 3.57 11.60
C LYS A 118 -4.94 2.09 12.04
N ALA A 119 -5.80 1.28 11.44
CA ALA A 119 -5.87 -0.16 11.71
C ALA A 119 -4.66 -0.94 11.17
N GLY A 120 -3.91 -0.37 10.23
CA GLY A 120 -2.66 -0.95 9.73
C GLY A 120 -1.45 -0.51 10.56
N PRO A 121 -0.30 -1.19 10.38
CA PRO A 121 0.95 -0.78 11.02
C PRO A 121 1.45 0.56 10.46
N LEU A 122 2.18 1.29 11.30
CA LEU A 122 3.00 2.43 10.88
C LEU A 122 4.43 1.93 10.64
N PRO A 123 4.98 2.06 9.41
CA PRO A 123 6.34 1.62 9.14
C PRO A 123 7.40 2.41 9.91
N ASP A 124 8.51 1.75 10.21
CA ASP A 124 9.65 2.38 10.88
C ASP A 124 10.14 3.62 10.11
N GLY A 125 10.54 4.65 10.86
CA GLY A 125 10.99 5.92 10.29
C GLY A 125 9.86 6.89 9.91
N TYR A 126 8.61 6.44 9.80
CA TYR A 126 7.47 7.33 9.57
C TYR A 126 6.96 7.97 10.86
N VAL A 127 6.42 9.16 10.72
CA VAL A 127 5.76 9.93 11.78
C VAL A 127 4.33 10.29 11.40
N ILE A 128 3.48 10.51 12.41
CA ILE A 128 2.08 10.92 12.24
C ILE A 128 1.99 12.44 12.33
N LEU A 129 1.56 13.08 11.25
CA LEU A 129 1.39 14.54 11.16
C LEU A 129 -0.02 14.99 11.52
N ALA A 130 -1.02 14.16 11.22
CA ALA A 130 -2.43 14.45 11.43
C ALA A 130 -3.23 13.16 11.60
N GLN A 131 -4.42 13.27 12.19
CA GLN A 131 -5.41 12.20 12.21
C GLN A 131 -6.73 12.69 11.63
N GLY A 132 -7.43 11.83 10.89
CA GLY A 132 -8.65 12.19 10.17
C GLY A 132 -9.72 11.10 10.21
N ASN A 133 -10.69 11.25 9.30
CA ASN A 133 -11.74 10.25 9.04
C ASN A 133 -11.68 9.81 7.57
N SER A 134 -11.91 8.53 7.31
CA SER A 134 -12.27 8.01 5.99
C SER A 134 -13.30 6.88 6.14
N THR A 135 -14.31 6.88 5.28
CA THR A 135 -15.29 5.77 5.20
C THR A 135 -14.67 4.48 4.64
N GLN A 136 -13.49 4.57 4.04
CA GLN A 136 -12.75 3.42 3.51
C GLN A 136 -11.99 2.67 4.60
N CYS A 137 -11.80 3.29 5.77
CA CYS A 137 -11.07 2.70 6.89
C CYS A 137 -12.04 2.15 7.94
N PRO A 138 -11.65 1.09 8.67
CA PRO A 138 -12.47 0.55 9.74
C PRO A 138 -12.49 1.48 10.95
N TYR A 139 -13.43 1.22 11.84
CA TYR A 139 -13.62 1.91 13.11
C TYR A 139 -14.07 3.37 12.99
N ALA A 140 -14.56 3.91 14.10
CA ALA A 140 -15.00 5.29 14.21
C ALA A 140 -13.82 6.27 14.25
N TRP A 141 -14.14 7.56 14.09
CA TRP A 141 -13.16 8.64 14.10
C TRP A 141 -12.35 8.70 15.42
N PRO A 142 -11.04 9.00 15.36
CA PRO A 142 -10.18 9.11 14.17
C PRO A 142 -9.69 7.74 13.69
N ASN A 143 -9.87 7.46 12.39
CA ASN A 143 -9.52 6.18 11.78
C ASN A 143 -8.44 6.28 10.68
N THR A 144 -7.93 7.47 10.38
CA THR A 144 -6.81 7.67 9.47
C THR A 144 -5.64 8.41 10.11
N TRP A 145 -4.45 8.16 9.57
CA TRP A 145 -3.24 8.92 9.84
C TRP A 145 -2.69 9.51 8.56
N THR A 146 -2.25 10.78 8.62
CA THR A 146 -1.38 11.36 7.61
C THR A 146 0.06 11.17 8.05
N ILE A 147 0.84 10.42 7.28
CA ILE A 147 2.20 10.01 7.65
C ILE A 147 3.24 10.51 6.66
N ARG A 148 4.49 10.67 7.11
CA ARG A 148 5.68 10.87 6.26
C ARG A 148 6.97 10.50 7.00
N ILE A 149 8.08 10.42 6.29
CA ILE A 149 9.42 10.47 6.90
C ILE A 149 9.71 11.92 7.32
N PRO A 150 10.16 12.19 8.56
CA PRO A 150 10.49 13.54 9.00
C PRO A 150 11.71 14.09 8.27
N SER A 151 11.77 15.42 8.12
CA SER A 151 12.89 16.09 7.43
C SER A 151 14.20 15.87 8.18
N ALA A 152 15.27 15.55 7.45
CA ALA A 152 16.61 15.44 8.01
C ALA A 152 17.17 16.79 8.50
N SER A 153 16.61 17.91 8.01
CA SER A 153 16.95 19.26 8.43
C SER A 153 15.75 19.99 9.02
N GLY A 154 16.01 20.85 10.01
CA GLY A 154 14.98 21.64 10.68
C GLY A 154 14.09 20.84 11.64
N THR A 155 12.98 21.45 12.04
CA THR A 155 12.03 20.90 13.00
C THR A 155 10.79 20.37 12.28
N THR A 156 10.37 19.15 12.60
CA THR A 156 9.11 18.56 12.15
C THR A 156 8.13 18.50 13.34
N VAL A 157 6.95 19.09 13.18
CA VAL A 157 5.85 18.96 14.16
C VAL A 157 5.04 17.72 13.83
N VAL A 158 4.81 16.87 14.84
CA VAL A 158 4.09 15.60 14.72
C VAL A 158 3.04 15.49 15.83
N CYS A 159 2.01 14.68 15.62
CA CYS A 159 1.03 14.43 16.68
C CYS A 159 1.69 13.80 17.92
N GLY A 160 1.13 14.08 19.08
CA GLY A 160 1.63 13.61 20.38
C GLY A 160 1.77 12.08 20.44
N VAL A 161 0.87 11.36 19.76
CA VAL A 161 0.88 9.89 19.63
C VAL A 161 1.92 9.33 18.65
N SER A 162 2.53 10.17 17.80
CA SER A 162 3.52 9.71 16.82
C SER A 162 4.73 9.07 17.50
N PRO A 163 5.34 8.01 16.96
CA PRO A 163 6.68 7.63 17.40
C PRO A 163 7.69 8.75 17.10
N VAL A 164 8.82 8.73 17.81
CA VAL A 164 10.00 9.54 17.49
C VAL A 164 11.03 8.59 16.84
N PRO A 165 11.35 8.76 15.55
CA PRO A 165 12.30 7.88 14.89
C PRO A 165 13.71 7.97 15.48
N SER A 166 14.48 6.89 15.36
CA SER A 166 15.88 6.84 15.76
C SER A 166 16.68 8.01 15.14
N GLY A 167 17.50 8.66 15.95
CA GLY A 167 18.30 9.83 15.55
C GLY A 167 17.56 11.17 15.61
N TYR A 168 16.29 11.20 16.03
CA TYR A 168 15.55 12.43 16.34
C TYR A 168 15.37 12.62 17.85
N VAL A 169 15.34 13.87 18.27
CA VAL A 169 15.04 14.27 19.66
C VAL A 169 13.84 15.21 19.68
N VAL A 170 13.09 15.17 20.79
CA VAL A 170 11.98 16.11 21.03
C VAL A 170 12.56 17.42 21.54
N VAL A 171 12.19 18.53 20.89
CA VAL A 171 12.68 19.88 21.22
C VAL A 171 11.56 20.86 21.60
N GLY A 172 10.32 20.40 21.64
CA GLY A 172 9.19 21.20 22.06
C GLY A 172 7.88 20.46 21.96
N THR A 173 6.83 21.07 22.50
CA THR A 173 5.45 20.59 22.46
C THR A 173 4.53 21.73 22.05
N GLY A 174 3.36 21.41 21.52
CA GLY A 174 2.43 22.43 21.08
C GLY A 174 1.00 21.94 20.92
N TYR A 175 0.25 22.70 20.14
CA TYR A 175 -1.15 22.44 19.82
C TYR A 175 -1.38 22.48 18.30
N SER A 176 -2.21 21.56 17.80
CA SER A 176 -2.71 21.55 16.43
C SER A 176 -4.12 20.98 16.38
N SER A 177 -4.99 21.59 15.58
CA SER A 177 -6.33 21.05 15.28
C SER A 177 -6.29 19.76 14.46
N GLN A 178 -5.15 19.46 13.82
CA GLN A 178 -4.94 18.26 13.02
C GLN A 178 -4.66 17.01 13.87
N CYS A 179 -4.38 17.18 15.15
CA CYS A 179 -4.10 16.10 16.09
C CYS A 179 -5.20 16.09 17.17
N PRO A 180 -6.07 15.09 17.20
CA PRO A 180 -7.10 15.01 18.24
C PRO A 180 -6.50 14.64 19.60
N TYR A 181 -7.31 14.90 20.64
CA TYR A 181 -7.03 14.62 22.07
C TYR A 181 -6.02 15.56 22.75
N SER A 182 -5.83 15.32 24.05
CA SER A 182 -5.24 16.13 25.14
C SER A 182 -4.10 17.10 24.79
N SER A 183 -4.07 18.23 25.50
CA SER A 183 -3.00 19.23 25.41
C SER A 183 -1.79 18.90 26.30
N PRO A 184 -0.55 19.10 25.81
CA PRO A 184 -0.16 19.38 24.43
C PRO A 184 -0.35 18.16 23.50
N ASN A 185 -0.94 18.39 22.32
CA ASN A 185 -1.31 17.32 21.38
C ASN A 185 -0.33 17.15 20.22
N THR A 186 0.76 17.93 20.21
CA THR A 186 1.88 17.79 19.27
C THR A 186 3.22 17.83 19.97
N LYS A 187 4.22 17.28 19.30
CA LYS A 187 5.64 17.41 19.64
C LYS A 187 6.45 17.86 18.41
N SER A 188 7.47 18.65 18.67
CA SER A 188 8.44 19.10 17.69
C SER A 188 9.68 18.23 17.77
N ILE A 189 10.06 17.59 16.67
CA ILE A 189 11.25 16.73 16.59
C ILE A 189 12.27 17.29 15.61
N ARG A 190 13.55 17.08 15.89
CA ARG A 190 14.67 17.35 14.95
C ARG A 190 15.83 16.41 15.22
N ARG A 191 16.78 16.32 14.28
CA ARG A 191 18.07 15.70 14.56
C ARG A 191 18.88 16.62 15.50
N PRO A 192 19.63 16.05 16.46
CA PRO A 192 20.47 16.82 17.37
C PRO A 192 21.57 17.58 16.63
#